data_AF-A0A823EBT2-F1
#
_entry.id   AF-A0A823EBT2-F1
#
_cell.length_a   1.000
_cell.length_b   1.000
_cell.length_c   1.000
_cell.angle_alpha   90.00
_cell.angle_beta   90.00
_cell.angle_gamma   90.00
#
_symmetry.space_group_name_H-M   'P 1'
#
loop_
_entity.id
_entity.type
_entity.pdbx_description
1 polymer ?
#
loop_
_entity_poly.entity_id
_entity_poly.type
_entity_poly.pdbx_seq_one_letter_code
_entity_poly.pdbx_strand_id
1 'polypeptide(L)'
;MARRWTEDDDIYLEYFVYESDTKLQEAADFLNRSLNATIIRAAILRKKRKDYYICRKWTSEEDEYIKTNYKLLNYKVIGMRLDRSCKAVSDRVRTLGLRKNLSLVEMDCEIRKMADDGVYVIDISRALGIDYETLRDYLRKHNISYQVMPQEESLKKARANSPWHIFKLRL
;
A
#
# COMPACT_ATOMS: atom_id res chain seq x y z
N MET A 1 11.30 0.62 -37.24
CA MET A 1 10.58 -0.62 -36.85
C MET A 1 11.20 -1.14 -35.56
N ALA A 2 10.41 -1.46 -34.53
CA ALA A 2 10.96 -2.00 -33.29
C ALA A 2 11.50 -3.43 -33.49
N ARG A 3 12.73 -3.71 -33.04
CA ARG A 3 13.34 -5.06 -33.09
C ARG A 3 12.47 -6.04 -32.28
N ARG A 4 12.02 -7.12 -32.92
CA ARG A 4 11.24 -8.18 -32.25
C ARG A 4 12.12 -8.89 -31.22
N TRP A 5 11.50 -9.35 -30.13
CA TRP A 5 12.15 -10.20 -29.13
C TRP A 5 12.30 -11.62 -29.67
N THR A 6 13.51 -12.17 -29.60
CA THR A 6 13.80 -13.56 -29.99
C THR A 6 13.71 -14.48 -28.77
N GLU A 7 13.69 -15.79 -29.03
CA GLU A 7 13.74 -16.80 -27.97
C GLU A 7 15.07 -16.72 -27.20
N ASP A 8 16.19 -16.46 -27.88
CA ASP A 8 17.49 -16.25 -27.24
C ASP A 8 17.51 -15.02 -26.32
N ASP A 9 16.87 -13.91 -26.73
CA ASP A 9 16.73 -12.72 -25.89
C ASP A 9 15.95 -13.06 -24.60
N ASP A 10 14.90 -13.88 -24.71
CA ASP A 10 14.09 -14.31 -23.58
C ASP A 10 14.87 -15.27 -22.66
N ILE A 11 15.60 -16.25 -23.21
CA ILE A 11 16.46 -17.18 -22.46
C ILE A 11 17.54 -16.41 -21.69
N TYR A 12 18.18 -15.43 -22.33
CA TYR A 12 19.18 -14.60 -21.68
C TYR A 12 18.58 -13.83 -20.49
N LEU A 13 17.41 -13.21 -20.67
CA LEU A 13 16.72 -12.51 -19.57
C LEU A 13 16.26 -13.47 -18.46
N GLU A 14 15.87 -14.69 -18.80
CA GLU A 14 15.51 -15.71 -17.81
C GLU A 14 16.71 -16.11 -16.93
N TYR A 15 17.90 -16.27 -17.51
CA TYR A 15 19.11 -16.58 -16.77
C TYR A 15 19.61 -15.41 -15.92
N PHE A 16 19.63 -14.21 -16.51
CA PHE A 16 20.32 -13.07 -15.97
C PHE A 16 19.57 -12.39 -14.80
N VAL A 17 18.24 -12.51 -14.74
CA VAL A 17 17.38 -11.91 -13.69
C VAL A 17 17.50 -12.62 -12.32
N TYR A 18 18.33 -13.66 -12.20
CA TYR A 18 18.40 -14.50 -11.00
C TYR A 18 19.04 -13.83 -9.77
N GLU A 19 19.92 -12.83 -9.94
CA GLU A 19 20.72 -12.32 -8.82
C GLU A 19 20.26 -10.99 -8.21
N SER A 20 19.51 -10.16 -8.95
CA SER A 20 18.74 -8.98 -8.51
C SER A 20 18.48 -8.07 -9.71
N ASP A 21 17.42 -7.27 -9.67
CA ASP A 21 17.10 -6.28 -10.72
C ASP A 21 18.20 -5.21 -10.91
N THR A 22 19.24 -5.22 -10.05
CA THR A 22 20.41 -4.33 -10.11
C THR A 22 21.20 -4.44 -11.40
N LYS A 23 21.23 -5.63 -12.02
CA LYS A 23 21.98 -5.87 -13.25
C LYS A 23 21.18 -5.59 -14.53
N LEU A 24 19.90 -5.21 -14.45
CA LEU A 24 19.04 -5.03 -15.65
C LEU A 24 19.61 -4.06 -16.69
N GLN A 25 20.43 -3.10 -16.27
CA GLN A 25 21.14 -2.22 -17.19
C GLN A 25 22.15 -2.98 -18.04
N GLU A 26 22.98 -3.83 -17.43
CA GLU A 26 23.94 -4.68 -18.14
C GLU A 26 23.24 -5.63 -19.13
N ALA A 27 22.07 -6.15 -18.76
CA ALA A 27 21.25 -6.96 -19.67
C ALA A 27 20.73 -6.15 -20.87
N ALA A 28 20.30 -4.90 -20.63
CA ALA A 28 19.84 -4.02 -21.68
C ALA A 28 20.98 -3.68 -22.66
N ASP A 29 22.17 -3.41 -22.12
CA ASP A 29 23.37 -3.11 -22.89
C ASP A 29 23.79 -4.32 -23.74
N PHE A 30 23.81 -5.53 -23.15
CA PHE A 30 24.12 -6.77 -23.86
C PHE A 30 23.14 -7.08 -25.00
N LEU A 31 21.84 -6.88 -24.76
CA LEU A 31 20.80 -7.11 -25.77
C LEU A 31 20.69 -5.96 -26.78
N ASN A 32 21.44 -4.89 -26.57
CA ASN A 32 21.39 -3.64 -27.32
C ASN A 32 19.96 -3.08 -27.39
N ARG A 33 19.32 -2.94 -26.23
CA ARG A 33 17.97 -2.40 -26.05
C ARG A 33 17.94 -1.36 -24.94
N SER A 34 16.87 -0.57 -24.89
CA SER A 34 16.67 0.36 -23.78
C SER A 34 16.33 -0.39 -22.49
N LEU A 35 16.80 0.13 -21.36
CA LEU A 35 16.47 -0.37 -20.02
C LEU A 35 14.96 -0.56 -19.85
N ASN A 36 14.16 0.42 -20.28
CA ASN A 36 12.70 0.35 -20.17
C ASN A 36 12.10 -0.79 -21.00
N ALA A 37 12.61 -1.06 -22.21
CA ALA A 37 12.14 -2.18 -23.02
C ALA A 37 12.46 -3.52 -22.35
N THR A 38 13.64 -3.64 -21.75
CA THR A 38 14.10 -4.82 -21.00
C THR A 38 13.26 -5.06 -19.74
N ILE A 39 12.96 -4.00 -18.97
CA ILE A 39 12.08 -4.05 -17.79
C ILE A 39 10.69 -4.56 -18.19
N ILE A 40 10.09 -4.00 -19.25
CA ILE A 40 8.77 -4.40 -19.72
C ILE A 40 8.78 -5.86 -20.17
N ARG A 41 9.81 -6.30 -20.91
CA ARG A 41 9.90 -7.68 -21.37
C ARG A 41 10.07 -8.66 -20.22
N ALA A 42 10.96 -8.38 -19.27
CA ALA A 42 11.15 -9.19 -18.07
C ALA A 42 9.83 -9.32 -17.27
N ALA A 43 9.06 -8.23 -17.14
CA ALA A 43 7.75 -8.26 -16.50
C ALA A 43 6.72 -9.13 -17.26
N ILE A 44 6.77 -9.17 -18.60
CA ILE A 44 5.93 -10.06 -19.42
C ILE A 44 6.34 -11.52 -19.21
N LEU A 45 7.64 -11.83 -19.23
CA LEU A 45 8.16 -13.18 -19.00
C LEU A 45 7.77 -13.69 -17.60
N ARG A 46 7.91 -12.86 -16.55
CA ARG A 46 7.46 -13.14 -15.17
C ARG A 46 5.98 -13.53 -15.06
N LYS A 47 5.12 -12.96 -15.91
CA LYS A 47 3.67 -13.23 -15.89
C LYS A 47 3.30 -14.49 -16.68
N LYS A 48 4.05 -14.78 -17.76
CA LYS A 48 3.79 -15.91 -18.66
C LYS A 48 4.26 -17.24 -18.04
N ARG A 49 5.37 -17.22 -17.31
CA ARG A 49 5.97 -18.37 -16.63
C ARG A 49 5.63 -18.34 -15.14
N LYS A 50 4.72 -19.20 -14.68
CA LYS A 50 4.41 -19.38 -13.23
C LYS A 50 5.45 -20.27 -12.52
N ASP A 51 6.32 -20.89 -13.31
CA ASP A 51 7.49 -21.69 -12.97
C ASP A 51 8.58 -20.80 -12.35
N TYR A 52 8.45 -20.64 -11.03
CA TYR A 52 9.36 -20.32 -9.91
C TYR A 52 10.66 -19.48 -10.05
N TYR A 53 11.16 -19.15 -11.25
CA TYR A 53 12.54 -18.67 -11.40
C TYR A 53 12.69 -17.17 -11.71
N ILE A 54 11.62 -16.45 -12.06
CA ILE A 54 11.71 -15.04 -12.47
C ILE A 54 11.23 -14.06 -11.37
N CYS A 55 10.67 -14.56 -10.27
CA CYS A 55 10.22 -13.72 -9.15
C CYS A 55 11.38 -13.50 -8.16
N ARG A 56 11.84 -12.25 -8.00
CA ARG A 56 12.82 -11.85 -6.98
C ARG A 56 12.44 -12.44 -5.61
N LYS A 57 13.27 -13.36 -5.10
CA LYS A 57 13.07 -14.00 -3.80
C LYS A 57 13.05 -12.95 -2.70
N TRP A 58 12.26 -13.19 -1.66
CA TRP A 58 12.26 -12.36 -0.46
C TRP A 58 13.47 -12.69 0.39
N THR A 59 14.23 -11.67 0.79
CA THR A 59 15.35 -11.86 1.72
C THR A 59 14.87 -11.77 3.16
N SER A 60 15.68 -12.29 4.10
CA SER A 60 15.39 -12.22 5.52
C SER A 60 15.30 -10.78 6.03
N GLU A 61 16.11 -9.88 5.48
CA GLU A 61 16.13 -8.44 5.81
C GLU A 61 14.85 -7.74 5.33
N GLU A 62 14.36 -8.08 4.13
CA GLU A 62 13.09 -7.57 3.62
C GLU A 62 11.92 -8.04 4.51
N ASP A 63 11.91 -9.31 4.89
CA ASP A 63 10.90 -9.86 5.80
C ASP A 63 10.94 -9.19 7.17
N GLU A 64 12.13 -8.96 7.72
CA GLU A 64 12.30 -8.29 9.02
C GLU A 64 11.86 -6.83 8.97
N TYR A 65 12.20 -6.14 7.87
CA TYR A 65 11.71 -4.79 7.62
C TYR A 65 10.17 -4.76 7.55
N ILE A 66 9.55 -5.72 6.85
CA ILE A 66 8.08 -5.85 6.81
C ILE A 66 7.52 -6.10 8.21
N LYS A 67 8.03 -7.07 8.97
CA LYS A 67 7.55 -7.41 10.32
C LYS A 67 7.60 -6.21 11.27
N THR A 68 8.64 -5.39 11.15
CA THR A 68 8.82 -4.19 11.99
C THR A 68 7.87 -3.06 11.59
N ASN A 69 7.61 -2.89 10.28
CA ASN A 69 6.97 -1.68 9.76
C ASN A 69 5.52 -1.87 9.26
N TYR A 70 5.02 -3.10 9.06
CA TYR A 70 3.71 -3.34 8.41
C TYR A 70 2.51 -2.75 9.17
N LYS A 71 2.63 -2.57 10.48
CA LYS A 71 1.61 -1.90 11.31
C LYS A 71 1.68 -0.38 11.19
N LEU A 72 2.89 0.16 11.18
CA LEU A 72 3.18 1.60 11.25
C LEU A 72 3.05 2.28 9.88
N LEU A 73 3.53 1.64 8.83
CA LEU A 73 3.62 2.23 7.50
C LEU A 73 2.55 1.69 6.54
N ASN A 74 2.23 2.49 5.52
CA ASN A 74 1.41 2.04 4.39
C ASN A 74 2.24 1.09 3.51
N TYR A 75 1.63 0.02 2.99
CA TYR A 75 2.28 -0.91 2.05
C TYR A 75 2.86 -0.23 0.81
N LYS A 76 2.33 0.92 0.38
CA LYS A 76 2.94 1.74 -0.69
C LYS A 76 4.30 2.28 -0.28
N VAL A 77 4.46 2.76 0.95
CA VAL A 77 5.72 3.30 1.49
C VAL A 77 6.73 2.17 1.67
N ILE A 78 6.30 1.04 2.25
CA ILE A 78 7.15 -0.15 2.40
C ILE A 78 7.60 -0.66 1.03
N GLY A 79 6.70 -0.71 0.05
CA GLY A 79 7.00 -1.10 -1.32
C GLY A 79 8.07 -0.21 -1.97
N MET A 80 7.93 1.12 -1.85
CA MET A 80 8.95 2.05 -2.35
C MET A 80 10.31 1.83 -1.67
N ARG A 81 10.33 1.53 -0.37
CA ARG A 81 11.59 1.30 0.36
C ARG A 81 12.28 -0.01 -0.03
N LEU A 82 11.51 -1.04 -0.36
CA LEU A 82 12.00 -2.37 -0.74
C LEU A 82 12.17 -2.55 -2.26
N ASP A 83 11.83 -1.52 -3.04
CA ASP A 83 11.71 -1.59 -4.49
C ASP A 83 10.79 -2.73 -4.96
N ARG A 84 9.58 -2.76 -4.38
CA ARG A 84 8.53 -3.74 -4.68
C ARG A 84 7.19 -3.04 -4.79
N SER A 85 6.26 -3.67 -5.52
CA SER A 85 4.89 -3.17 -5.59
C SER A 85 4.18 -3.29 -4.24
N CYS A 86 3.25 -2.37 -3.95
CA CYS A 86 2.41 -2.45 -2.75
C CYS A 86 1.62 -3.77 -2.66
N LYS A 87 1.24 -4.34 -3.81
CA LYS A 87 0.57 -5.64 -3.90
C LYS A 87 1.49 -6.78 -3.47
N ALA A 88 2.75 -6.78 -3.93
CA ALA A 88 3.73 -7.79 -3.53
C ALA A 88 4.00 -7.76 -2.01
N VAL A 89 4.10 -6.56 -1.42
CA VAL A 89 4.23 -6.39 0.03
C VAL A 89 3.00 -6.93 0.76
N SER A 90 1.79 -6.57 0.31
CA SER A 90 0.54 -7.06 0.91
C SER A 90 0.45 -8.59 0.88
N ASP A 91 0.80 -9.21 -0.26
CA ASP A 91 0.83 -10.66 -0.39
C ASP A 91 1.87 -11.28 0.53
N ARG A 92 3.05 -10.68 0.65
CA ARG A 92 4.10 -11.17 1.55
C ARG A 92 3.70 -11.09 3.01
N VAL A 93 3.08 -9.98 3.44
CA VAL A 93 2.51 -9.83 4.78
C VAL A 93 1.54 -10.97 5.08
N ARG A 94 0.66 -11.32 4.13
CA ARG A 94 -0.27 -12.46 4.30
C ARG A 94 0.46 -13.80 4.40
N THR A 95 1.48 -14.03 3.57
CA THR A 95 2.31 -15.25 3.59
C THR A 95 3.09 -15.39 4.90
N LEU A 96 3.55 -14.29 5.48
CA LEU A 96 4.21 -14.24 6.79
C LEU A 96 3.23 -14.42 7.97
N GLY A 97 1.94 -14.63 7.72
CA GLY A 97 0.92 -14.75 8.76
C GLY A 97 0.61 -13.43 9.48
N LEU A 98 1.14 -12.31 9.00
CA LEU A 98 0.93 -11.00 9.59
C LEU A 98 -0.47 -10.48 9.24
N ARG A 99 -1.11 -9.85 10.22
CA ARG A 99 -2.41 -9.20 10.06
C ARG A 99 -2.28 -7.79 10.57
N LYS A 100 -2.65 -6.81 9.74
CA LYS A 100 -2.87 -5.44 10.21
C LYS A 100 -4.20 -5.42 10.97
N ASN A 101 -4.25 -6.13 12.09
CA ASN A 101 -5.27 -5.88 13.08
C ASN A 101 -4.86 -4.52 13.66
N LEU A 102 -5.53 -3.46 13.20
CA LEU A 102 -5.72 -2.30 14.06
C LEU A 102 -6.26 -2.90 15.35
N SER A 103 -5.48 -2.87 16.41
CA SER A 103 -5.95 -3.36 17.70
C SER A 103 -6.94 -2.30 18.19
N LEU A 104 -8.14 -2.32 17.61
CA LEU A 104 -9.29 -1.59 18.10
C LEU A 104 -9.54 -1.97 19.56
N VAL A 105 -9.07 -3.16 19.97
CA VAL A 105 -8.95 -3.60 21.36
C VAL A 105 -8.00 -2.73 22.17
N GLU A 106 -6.79 -2.43 21.69
CA GLU A 106 -5.87 -1.49 22.36
C GLU A 106 -6.41 -0.06 22.42
N MET A 107 -7.19 0.33 21.39
CA MET A 107 -7.81 1.65 21.31
C MET A 107 -9.23 1.70 21.90
N ASP A 108 -9.73 0.61 22.50
CA ASP A 108 -11.14 0.47 22.90
C ASP A 108 -11.54 1.54 23.93
N CYS A 109 -10.66 1.80 24.90
CA CYS A 109 -10.87 2.82 25.93
C CYS A 109 -11.05 4.21 25.31
N GLU A 110 -10.19 4.59 24.35
CA GLU A 110 -10.26 5.89 23.69
C GLU A 110 -11.48 5.99 22.77
N ILE A 111 -11.79 4.93 22.03
CA ILE A 111 -12.98 4.86 21.16
C ILE A 111 -14.26 5.04 21.98
N ARG A 112 -14.39 4.34 23.11
CA ARG A 112 -15.56 4.48 24.01
C ARG A 112 -15.65 5.89 24.58
N LYS A 113 -14.54 6.41 25.11
CA LYS A 113 -14.49 7.76 25.67
C LYS A 113 -14.95 8.80 24.66
N MET A 114 -14.40 8.79 23.44
CA MET A 114 -14.80 9.74 22.40
C MET A 114 -16.27 9.56 21.96
N ALA A 115 -16.76 8.32 21.91
CA ALA A 115 -18.15 8.04 21.57
C ALA A 115 -19.12 8.51 22.66
N ASP A 116 -18.77 8.29 23.93
CA ASP A 116 -19.52 8.74 25.11
C ASP A 116 -19.50 10.27 25.24
N ASP A 117 -18.39 10.91 24.88
CA ASP A 117 -18.25 12.37 24.75
C ASP A 117 -19.09 12.96 23.59
N GLY A 118 -19.79 12.11 22.83
CA GLY A 118 -20.67 12.52 21.73
C GLY A 118 -19.92 12.97 20.47
N VAL A 119 -18.63 12.65 20.36
CA VAL A 119 -17.84 12.97 19.16
C VAL A 119 -18.37 12.15 17.97
N TYR A 120 -18.51 12.81 16.82
CA TYR A 120 -18.97 12.13 15.62
C TYR A 120 -17.95 11.09 15.14
N VAL A 121 -18.45 9.94 14.66
CA VAL A 121 -17.61 8.81 14.20
C VAL A 121 -16.57 9.23 13.15
N ILE A 122 -16.91 10.19 12.28
CA ILE A 122 -15.97 10.69 11.27
C ILE A 122 -14.79 11.45 11.88
N ASP A 123 -15.02 12.16 12.99
CA ASP A 123 -13.98 12.91 13.68
C ASP A 123 -13.11 11.96 14.53
N ILE A 124 -13.72 10.92 15.14
CA ILE A 124 -12.98 9.82 15.80
C ILE A 124 -12.08 9.08 14.80
N SER A 125 -12.62 8.73 13.63
CA SER A 125 -11.87 8.09 12.54
C SER A 125 -10.66 8.90 12.13
N ARG A 126 -10.82 10.22 11.96
CA ARG A 126 -9.71 11.14 11.63
C ARG A 126 -8.69 11.25 12.76
N ALA A 127 -9.14 11.37 14.01
CA ALA A 127 -8.28 11.52 15.17
C ALA A 127 -7.40 10.29 15.40
N LEU A 128 -7.97 9.09 15.26
CA LEU A 128 -7.28 7.82 15.50
C LEU A 128 -6.60 7.26 14.24
N GLY A 129 -6.80 7.88 13.07
CA GLY A 129 -6.29 7.38 11.79
C GLY A 129 -6.88 6.03 11.39
N ILE A 130 -8.08 5.73 11.86
CA ILE A 130 -8.80 4.48 11.60
C ILE A 130 -9.74 4.72 10.41
N ASP A 131 -9.81 3.76 9.49
CA ASP A 131 -10.79 3.80 8.42
C ASP A 131 -12.23 3.87 8.98
N TYR A 132 -13.06 4.74 8.40
CA TYR A 132 -14.40 5.05 8.91
C TYR A 132 -15.29 3.81 9.00
N GLU A 133 -15.31 2.96 7.97
CA GLU A 133 -16.14 1.75 7.97
C GLU A 133 -15.62 0.73 8.97
N THR A 134 -14.30 0.59 9.08
CA THR A 134 -13.66 -0.27 10.08
C THR A 134 -14.04 0.14 11.51
N LEU A 135 -14.04 1.45 11.82
CA LEU A 135 -14.47 1.97 13.12
C LEU A 135 -15.97 1.74 13.36
N ARG A 136 -16.79 1.99 12.35
CA ARG A 136 -18.24 1.82 12.43
C ARG A 136 -18.64 0.36 12.66
N ASP A 137 -17.99 -0.58 11.99
CA ASP A 137 -18.20 -2.02 12.19
C ASP A 137 -17.80 -2.45 13.60
N TYR A 138 -16.72 -1.89 14.14
CA TYR A 138 -16.30 -2.12 15.53
C TYR A 138 -17.36 -1.65 16.53
N LEU A 139 -17.81 -0.40 16.41
CA LEU A 139 -18.82 0.18 17.30
C LEU A 139 -20.11 -0.67 17.31
N ARG A 140 -20.56 -1.12 16.13
CA ARG A 140 -21.71 -2.01 15.97
C ARG A 140 -21.51 -3.37 16.64
N LYS A 141 -20.36 -4.01 16.39
CA LYS A 141 -20.05 -5.33 16.95
C LYS A 141 -19.96 -5.33 18.48
N HIS A 142 -19.52 -4.21 19.06
CA HIS A 142 -19.35 -4.04 20.50
C HIS A 142 -20.52 -3.31 21.18
N ASN A 143 -21.62 -3.06 20.46
CA ASN A 143 -22.82 -2.35 20.93
C ASN A 143 -22.52 -1.00 21.61
N ILE A 144 -21.58 -0.24 21.05
CA ILE A 144 -21.22 1.09 21.54
C ILE A 144 -22.14 2.11 20.86
N SER A 145 -22.77 2.98 21.64
CA SER A 145 -23.59 4.08 21.12
C SER A 145 -22.70 5.11 20.43
N TYR A 146 -23.13 5.66 19.29
CA TYR A 146 -22.36 6.66 18.57
C TYR A 146 -23.26 7.61 17.79
N GLN A 147 -22.75 8.82 17.55
CA GLN A 147 -23.44 9.85 16.76
C GLN A 147 -22.90 9.89 15.33
N VAL A 148 -23.82 9.96 14.36
CA VAL A 148 -23.49 10.21 12.95
C VAL A 148 -23.70 11.69 12.67
N MET A 149 -22.72 12.33 12.05
CA MET A 149 -22.79 13.75 11.72
C MET A 149 -23.95 14.01 10.74
N PRO A 150 -24.89 14.92 11.06
CA PRO A 150 -25.95 15.31 10.14
C PRO A 150 -25.39 15.93 8.87
N GLN A 151 -26.10 15.77 7.75
CA GLN A 151 -25.66 16.28 6.45
C GLN A 151 -25.42 17.80 6.47
N GLU A 152 -26.29 18.56 7.14
CA GLU A 152 -26.16 20.01 7.26
C GLU A 152 -24.86 20.43 7.94
N GLU A 153 -24.47 19.74 9.01
CA GLU A 153 -23.26 20.02 9.75
C GLU A 153 -22.01 19.61 8.96
N SER A 154 -22.08 18.48 8.25
CA SER A 154 -21.02 18.07 7.32
C SER A 154 -20.80 19.11 6.23
N LEU A 155 -21.88 19.66 5.66
CA LEU A 155 -21.80 20.72 4.65
C LEU A 155 -21.21 22.01 5.22
N LYS A 156 -21.56 22.39 6.46
CA LYS A 156 -20.95 23.53 7.15
C LYS A 156 -19.44 23.35 7.32
N LYS A 157 -18.99 22.20 7.83
CA LYS A 157 -17.54 21.88 7.99
C LYS A 157 -16.81 21.88 6.63
N ALA A 158 -17.41 21.27 5.60
CA ALA A 158 -16.82 21.22 4.26
C ALA A 158 -16.68 22.63 3.64
N ARG A 159 -17.70 23.49 3.81
CA ARG A 159 -17.65 24.89 3.35
C ARG A 159 -16.59 25.70 4.09
N ALA A 160 -16.47 25.53 5.40
CA ALA A 160 -15.44 26.21 6.21
C ALA A 160 -14.02 25.83 5.77
N ASN A 161 -13.81 24.55 5.44
CA ASN A 161 -12.53 24.04 4.93
C ASN A 161 -12.33 24.26 3.43
N SER A 162 -13.29 24.88 2.73
CA SER A 162 -13.17 25.15 1.30
C SER A 162 -12.12 26.24 1.06
N PRO A 163 -11.16 26.03 0.14
CA PRO A 163 -10.16 27.03 -0.22
C PRO A 163 -10.78 28.39 -0.58
N TRP A 164 -11.96 28.37 -1.20
CA TRP A 164 -12.69 29.56 -1.65
C TRP A 164 -13.29 30.38 -0.49
N HIS A 165 -13.55 29.78 0.66
CA HIS A 165 -14.08 30.49 1.84
C HIS A 165 -12.95 31.15 2.65
N ILE A 166 -11.79 30.47 2.75
CA ILE A 166 -10.59 30.98 3.45
C ILE A 166 -10.06 32.27 2.79
N PHE A 167 -10.16 32.40 1.46
CA PHE A 167 -9.75 33.60 0.73
C PHE A 167 -10.59 34.84 1.06
N LYS A 168 -11.86 34.69 1.43
CA LYS A 168 -12.75 35.82 1.75
C LYS A 168 -12.55 36.42 3.15
N LEU A 169 -11.86 35.70 4.05
CA LEU A 169 -11.58 36.15 5.43
C LEU A 169 -10.18 36.78 5.58
N ARG A 170 -9.42 36.90 4.48
CA ARG A 170 -8.07 37.48 4.43
C ARG A 170 -8.00 38.82 3.67
N LEU A 171 -9.16 39.40 3.32
CA LEU A 171 -9.33 40.76 2.80
C LEU A 171 -10.08 41.58 3.83
#